data_AF-A0A1X0WCE1-F1
#
_entry.id   AF-A0A1X0WCE1-F1
#
_cell.length_a   1.000
_cell.length_b   1.000
_cell.length_c   1.000
_cell.angle_alpha   90.00
_cell.angle_beta   90.00
_cell.angle_gamma   90.00
#
_symmetry.space_group_name_H-M   'P 1'
#
loop_
_entity.id
_entity.type
_entity.pdbx_description
1 polymer ?
#
loop_
_entity_poly.entity_id
_entity_poly.type
_entity_poly.pdbx_seq_one_letter_code
_entity_poly.pdbx_strand_id
1 'polypeptide(L)'
;MNAAFPTWQAFFAMGGYAFYVWLSVIVTLVSLFGIIIHTVWHRRQLLAEIRRRQSREQRIRQSKKQASAAHNNSKRAAPGSPDSTREKLS
;
A
#
# COMPACT_ATOMS: atom_id res chain seq x y z
N MET A 1 46.77 -1.82 39.19
CA MET A 1 46.01 -0.80 38.45
C MET A 1 44.54 -1.24 38.50
N ASN A 2 43.72 -0.63 39.35
CA ASN A 2 42.31 -1.04 39.54
C ASN A 2 41.42 -0.28 38.56
N ALA A 3 40.75 -0.99 37.66
CA ALA A 3 39.73 -0.40 36.80
C ALA A 3 38.48 -0.12 37.65
N ALA A 4 38.06 1.14 37.76
CA ALA A 4 36.93 1.55 38.58
C ALA A 4 35.57 0.99 38.09
N PHE A 5 35.50 0.38 36.90
CA PHE A 5 34.26 -0.16 36.33
C PHE A 5 34.55 -1.38 35.45
N PRO A 6 34.44 -2.62 35.97
CA PRO A 6 34.79 -3.82 35.23
C PRO A 6 33.72 -4.29 34.23
N THR A 7 32.50 -3.77 34.28
CA THR A 7 31.36 -4.30 33.51
C THR A 7 30.34 -3.24 33.12
N TRP A 8 29.74 -3.37 31.93
CA TRP A 8 28.62 -2.55 31.45
C TRP A 8 27.46 -2.48 32.45
N GLN A 9 27.19 -3.59 33.15
CA GLN A 9 26.21 -3.65 34.23
C GLN A 9 26.53 -2.69 35.38
N ALA A 10 27.80 -2.47 35.74
CA ALA A 10 28.17 -1.54 36.80
C ALA A 10 27.85 -0.08 36.44
N PHE A 11 27.91 0.26 35.15
CA PHE A 11 27.52 1.57 34.63
C PHE A 11 25.99 1.79 34.72
N PHE A 12 25.22 0.73 34.49
CA PHE A 12 23.76 0.74 34.67
C PHE A 12 23.34 0.64 36.15
N ALA A 13 24.17 0.05 37.00
CA ALA A 13 23.89 -0.24 38.40
C ALA A 13 24.51 0.76 39.38
N MET A 14 25.08 1.89 38.91
CA MET A 14 25.51 3.02 39.76
C MET A 14 24.29 3.79 40.33
N GLY A 15 23.46 3.06 41.09
CA GLY A 15 22.59 3.47 42.20
C GLY A 15 21.55 4.60 42.03
N GLY A 16 21.57 5.38 40.94
CA GLY A 16 20.72 6.55 40.81
C GLY A 16 20.81 7.29 39.48
N TYR A 17 21.98 7.35 38.84
CA TYR A 17 22.15 8.16 37.61
C TYR A 17 21.69 7.46 36.33
N ALA A 18 21.87 6.14 36.26
CA ALA A 18 21.49 5.37 35.08
C ALA A 18 19.99 5.48 34.77
N PHE A 19 19.14 5.57 35.79
CA PHE A 19 17.70 5.74 35.61
C PHE A 19 17.37 7.03 34.86
N TYR A 20 18.00 8.16 35.23
CA TYR A 20 17.80 9.44 34.54
C TYR A 20 18.28 9.39 33.09
N VAL A 21 19.44 8.80 32.84
CA VAL A 21 19.99 8.65 31.47
C VAL A 21 19.05 7.82 30.60
N TRP A 22 18.56 6.70 31.11
CA TRP A 22 17.59 5.88 30.39
C TRP A 22 16.27 6.63 30.14
N LEU A 23 15.79 7.41 31.10
CA LEU A 23 14.60 8.25 30.90
C LEU A 23 14.80 9.27 29.79
N SER A 24 15.95 9.96 29.76
CA SER A 24 16.30 10.89 28.69
C SER A 24 16.38 10.18 27.33
N VAL A 25 17.04 9.02 27.26
CA VAL A 25 17.14 8.21 26.04
C VAL A 25 15.76 7.79 25.55
N ILE A 26 14.88 7.33 26.45
CA ILE A 26 13.50 6.96 26.12
C ILE A 26 12.73 8.18 25.63
N VAL A 27 12.82 9.33 26.29
CA VAL A 27 12.14 10.57 25.85
C VAL A 27 12.60 10.98 24.45
N THR A 28 13.91 10.93 24.17
CA THR A 28 14.43 11.23 22.83
C THR A 28 13.98 10.20 21.79
N LEU A 29 14.02 8.90 22.12
CA LEU A 29 13.53 7.83 21.25
C LEU A 29 12.05 7.99 20.94
N VAL A 30 11.22 8.27 21.95
CA VAL A 30 9.78 8.50 21.79
C VAL A 30 9.51 9.71 20.91
N SER A 31 10.27 10.79 21.07
CA SER A 31 10.15 11.98 20.22
C SER A 31 10.48 11.66 18.75
N LEU A 32 11.58 10.94 18.52
CA LEU A 32 11.99 10.50 17.19
C LEU A 32 10.97 9.52 16.58
N PHE A 33 10.53 8.52 17.35
CA PHE A 33 9.52 7.56 16.93
C PHE A 33 8.18 8.24 16.65
N GLY A 34 7.80 9.23 17.45
CA GLY A 34 6.59 10.02 17.24
C GLY A 34 6.58 10.67 15.86
N ILE A 35 7.71 11.27 15.46
CA ILE A 35 7.88 11.89 14.14
C ILE A 35 7.85 10.82 13.04
N ILE A 36 8.59 9.72 13.19
CA ILE A 36 8.65 8.64 12.19
C ILE A 36 7.25 8.02 12.00
N ILE A 37 6.56 7.69 13.09
CA ILE A 37 5.21 7.13 13.06
C ILE A 37 4.29 8.14 12.38
N HIS A 38 4.34 9.42 12.75
CA HIS A 38 3.52 10.45 12.13
C HIS A 38 3.75 10.54 10.61
N THR A 39 5.01 10.54 10.16
CA THR A 39 5.37 10.56 8.74
C THR A 39 4.90 9.31 7.99
N VAL A 40 5.11 8.13 8.57
CA VAL A 40 4.71 6.85 7.96
C VAL A 40 3.18 6.74 7.94
N TRP A 41 2.49 7.22 8.97
CA TRP A 41 1.04 7.20 9.06
C TRP A 41 0.42 8.10 7.99
N HIS A 42 0.94 9.31 7.78
CA HIS A 42 0.51 10.19 6.68
C HIS A 42 0.66 9.53 5.31
N ARG A 43 1.81 8.88 5.04
CA ARG A 43 2.04 8.14 3.79
C ARG A 43 1.10 6.93 3.66
N ARG A 44 0.83 6.22 4.75
CA ARG A 44 -0.07 5.07 4.76
C ARG A 44 -1.54 5.47 4.58
N GLN A 45 -1.97 6.61 5.13
CA GLN A 45 -3.33 7.14 4.93
C GLN A 45 -3.58 7.44 3.46
N LEU A 46 -2.64 8.14 2.80
CA LEU A 46 -2.70 8.38 1.35
C LEU A 46 -2.77 7.07 0.55
N LEU A 47 -1.89 6.11 0.85
CA LEU A 47 -1.89 4.82 0.15
C LEU A 47 -3.11 3.94 0.48
N ALA A 48 -3.66 4.04 1.69
CA ALA A 48 -4.88 3.34 2.10
C ALA A 48 -6.10 3.92 1.39
N GLU A 49 -6.15 5.25 1.25
CA GLU A 49 -7.20 5.93 0.50
C GLU A 49 -7.14 5.60 -1.00
N ILE A 50 -5.93 5.57 -1.58
CA ILE A 50 -5.71 5.11 -2.95
C ILE A 50 -6.15 3.66 -3.11
N ARG A 51 -5.76 2.74 -2.21
CA ARG A 51 -6.20 1.34 -2.25
C ARG A 51 -7.72 1.19 -2.20
N ARG A 52 -8.39 2.01 -1.38
CA ARG A 52 -9.85 2.00 -1.25
C ARG A 52 -10.55 2.49 -2.52
N ARG A 53 -9.94 3.42 -3.26
CA ARG A 53 -10.42 3.86 -4.58
C ARG A 53 -10.11 2.82 -5.67
N GLN A 54 -8.92 2.22 -5.65
CA GLN A 54 -8.50 1.19 -6.60
C GLN A 54 -9.35 -0.07 -6.54
N SER A 55 -9.78 -0.53 -5.35
CA SER A 55 -10.63 -1.72 -5.25
C SER A 55 -11.99 -1.53 -5.92
N ARG A 56 -12.53 -0.30 -5.89
CA ARG A 56 -13.76 0.05 -6.61
C ARG A 56 -13.54 0.16 -8.12
N GLU A 57 -12.45 0.80 -8.55
CA GLU A 57 -12.14 0.95 -9.97
C GLU A 57 -11.77 -0.37 -10.66
N GLN A 58 -11.07 -1.27 -9.97
CA GLN A 58 -10.71 -2.58 -10.50
C GLN A 58 -11.94 -3.43 -10.81
N ARG A 59 -12.95 -3.41 -9.93
CA ARG A 59 -14.23 -4.11 -10.17
C ARG A 59 -14.94 -3.55 -11.40
N ILE A 60 -15.01 -2.23 -11.54
CA ILE A 60 -15.65 -1.58 -12.69
C ILE A 60 -14.89 -1.86 -14.00
N ARG A 61 -13.55 -1.86 -13.98
CA ARG A 61 -12.73 -2.17 -15.16
C ARG A 61 -12.88 -3.62 -15.61
N GLN A 62 -12.96 -4.58 -14.69
CA GLN A 62 -13.19 -5.98 -15.04
C GLN A 62 -14.57 -6.18 -15.68
N SER A 63 -15.61 -5.56 -15.12
CA SER A 63 -16.96 -5.59 -15.71
C SER A 63 -17.01 -4.93 -17.09
N LYS A 64 -16.33 -3.79 -17.29
CA LYS A 64 -16.26 -3.13 -18.62
C LYS A 64 -15.55 -3.98 -19.67
N LYS A 65 -14.48 -4.68 -19.31
CA LYS A 65 -13.76 -5.59 -20.23
C LYS A 65 -14.62 -6.79 -20.65
N GLN A 66 -15.40 -7.35 -19.71
CA GLN A 66 -16.31 -8.45 -20.02
C GLN A 66 -17.51 -7.99 -20.87
N ALA A 67 -18.07 -6.81 -20.59
CA ALA A 67 -19.17 -6.24 -21.38
C ALA A 67 -18.74 -5.90 -22.83
N SER A 68 -17.52 -5.38 -23.03
CA SER A 68 -16.99 -5.08 -24.37
C SER A 68 -16.59 -6.34 -25.14
N ALA A 69 -16.08 -7.38 -24.46
CA ALA A 69 -15.84 -8.69 -25.07
C ALA A 69 -17.16 -9.40 -25.48
N ALA A 70 -18.21 -9.30 -24.66
CA ALA A 70 -19.53 -9.84 -24.98
C ALA A 70 -20.21 -9.12 -26.16
N HIS A 71 -20.07 -7.78 -26.24
CA HIS A 71 -20.64 -6.99 -27.34
C HIS A 71 -19.93 -7.24 -28.68
N ASN A 72 -18.60 -7.42 -28.69
CA ASN A 72 -17.84 -7.80 -29.89
C ASN A 72 -18.27 -9.19 -30.40
N ASN A 73 -18.42 -10.17 -29.49
CA ASN A 73 -18.79 -11.51 -29.90
C ASN A 73 -20.21 -11.58 -30.50
N SER A 74 -21.16 -10.80 -29.97
CA SER A 74 -22.50 -10.67 -30.57
C SER A 74 -22.47 -10.03 -31.95
N LYS A 75 -21.55 -9.10 -32.22
CA LYS A 75 -21.40 -8.47 -33.53
C LYS A 75 -20.72 -9.39 -34.55
N ARG A 76 -19.89 -10.32 -34.07
CA ARG A 76 -19.17 -11.32 -34.88
C ARG A 76 -20.00 -12.58 -35.17
N ALA A 77 -21.01 -12.85 -34.34
CA ALA A 77 -21.94 -13.98 -34.48
C ALA A 77 -23.11 -13.71 -35.44
N ALA A 78 -23.20 -12.53 -36.08
CA ALA A 78 -24.07 -12.32 -37.22
C ALA A 78 -23.32 -12.81 -38.48
N PRO A 79 -23.61 -14.02 -38.99
CA PRO A 79 -22.97 -14.50 -40.20
C PRO A 79 -23.37 -13.59 -41.35
N GLY A 80 -22.40 -13.29 -42.20
CA GLY A 80 -22.55 -12.43 -43.36
C GLY A 80 -23.79 -12.76 -44.17
N SER A 81 -24.48 -11.67 -44.54
CA SER A 81 -25.45 -11.60 -45.62
C SER A 81 -25.00 -12.39 -46.86
N PRO A 82 -25.90 -13.19 -47.45
CA PRO A 82 -25.82 -13.53 -48.86
C PRO A 82 -27.11 -13.08 -49.56
N ASP A 83 -27.31 -11.76 -49.73
CA ASP A 83 -28.38 -11.27 -50.62
C ASP A 83 -27.96 -10.02 -51.40
N SER A 84 -26.87 -10.12 -52.16
CA SER A 84 -26.51 -9.12 -53.19
C SER A 84 -26.37 -9.74 -54.59
N THR A 85 -26.73 -11.00 -54.76
CA THR A 85 -26.62 -11.73 -56.05
C THR A 85 -27.95 -11.75 -56.83
N ARG A 86 -29.07 -11.34 -56.22
CA ARG A 86 -30.42 -11.40 -56.82
C ARG A 86 -30.85 -10.15 -57.60
N GLU A 87 -30.13 -9.03 -57.53
CA GLU A 87 -30.51 -7.77 -58.21
C GLU A 87 -29.85 -7.53 -59.59
N LYS A 88 -29.04 -8.46 -60.11
CA LYS A 88 -28.41 -8.30 -61.45
C LYS A 88 -29.08 -9.09 -62.57
N LEU A 89 -30.22 -9.71 -62.30
CA LEU A 89 -30.97 -10.53 -63.27
C LEU A 89 -32.46 -10.13 -63.28
N SER A 90 -32.75 -8.87 -63.60
CA SER A 90 -34.09 -8.34 -63.88
C SER A 90 -33.95 -7.19 -64.87
#